data_AF-A0A1I2H4C7-F1
#
_entry.id   AF-A0A1I2H4C7-F1
#
_cell.length_a   1.000
_cell.length_b   1.000
_cell.length_c   1.000
_cell.angle_alpha   90.00
_cell.angle_beta   90.00
_cell.angle_gamma   90.00
#
_symmetry.space_group_name_H-M   'P 1'
#
loop_
_entity.id
_entity.type
_entity.pdbx_description
1 polymer ?
#
loop_
_entity_poly.entity_id
_entity_poly.type
_entity_poly.pdbx_seq_one_letter_code
_entity_poly.pdbx_strand_id
1 'polypeptide(L)' 'MNVLIESGFELKRLSELQPTKELLDSDPAWQEEMRRPMFLLVSAVKK' A
#
# COMPACT_ATOMS: atom_id res chain seq x y z
N MET A 1 -5.51 -9.13 5.40
CA MET A 1 -4.52 -9.26 6.51
C MET A 1 -4.67 -10.53 7.32
N ASN A 2 -5.86 -10.89 7.79
CA ASN A 2 -6.06 -12.06 8.69
C ASN A 2 -5.42 -13.34 8.16
N VAL A 3 -5.58 -13.64 6.87
CA VAL A 3 -4.96 -14.80 6.21
C VAL A 3 -3.44 -14.86 6.40
N LEU A 4 -2.71 -13.72 6.36
CA LEU A 4 -1.26 -13.71 6.57
C LEU A 4 -0.92 -14.07 8.03
N ILE A 5 -1.65 -13.51 8.99
CA ILE A 5 -1.45 -13.77 10.42
C ILE A 5 -1.74 -15.24 10.73
N GLU A 6 -2.87 -15.75 10.26
CA GLU A 6 -3.30 -17.15 10.42
C GLU A 6 -2.32 -18.13 9.74
N SER A 7 -1.68 -17.70 8.65
CA SER A 7 -0.64 -18.47 7.96
C SER A 7 0.74 -18.40 8.64
N GLY A 8 0.84 -17.79 9.83
CA GLY A 8 2.06 -17.74 10.63
C GLY A 8 3.03 -16.60 10.27
N PHE A 9 2.56 -15.59 9.54
CA PHE A 9 3.37 -14.39 9.29
C PHE A 9 3.17 -13.34 10.38
N GLU A 10 4.25 -12.65 10.73
CA GLU A 10 4.22 -11.43 11.53
C GLU A 10 4.19 -10.21 10.60
N LEU A 11 3.15 -9.39 10.71
CA LEU A 11 3.04 -8.14 9.96
C LEU A 11 4.03 -7.11 10.53
N LYS A 12 4.88 -6.54 9.68
CA LYS A 12 5.88 -5.53 10.05
C LYS A 12 5.46 -4.12 9.65
N ARG A 13 4.81 -3.97 8.50
CA ARG A 13 4.34 -2.67 8.02
C ARG A 13 3.13 -2.83 7.10
N LEU A 14 2.24 -1.86 7.18
CA LEU A 14 1.10 -1.67 6.29
C LEU A 14 1.18 -0.25 5.72
N SER A 15 0.97 -0.08 4.43
CA SER A 15 0.89 1.23 3.79
C SER A 15 -0.04 1.16 2.61
N GLU A 16 -0.86 2.17 2.41
CA GLU A 16 -1.49 2.43 1.13
C GLU A 16 -0.48 3.19 0.25
N LEU A 17 -0.49 2.99 -1.06
CA LEU A 17 0.38 3.74 -1.96
C LEU A 17 -0.15 5.17 -2.05
N GLN A 18 0.68 6.14 -1.64
CA GLN A 18 0.42 7.54 -1.90
C GLN A 18 1.35 8.01 -3.03
N PRO A 19 0.81 8.62 -4.09
CA PRO A 19 1.64 9.15 -5.17
C PRO A 19 2.54 10.26 -4.63
N THR A 20 3.78 10.31 -5.12
CA THR A 20 4.70 11.41 -4.80
C THR A 20 4.29 12.67 -5.54
N LYS A 21 4.86 13.81 -5.14
CA LYS A 21 4.60 15.08 -5.83
C LYS A 21 4.98 15.01 -7.31
N GLU A 22 6.09 14.37 -7.63
CA GLU A 22 6.56 14.19 -9.01
C GLU A 22 5.58 13.35 -9.84
N LEU A 23 4.97 12.31 -9.25
CA LEU A 23 3.94 11.53 -9.91
C LEU A 23 2.68 12.37 -10.16
N LEU A 24 2.21 13.10 -9.14
CA LEU A 24 1.06 14.00 -9.24
C LEU A 24 1.25 15.09 -10.30
N ASP A 25 2.47 15.58 -10.47
CA ASP A 25 2.83 16.60 -11.46
C ASP A 25 3.00 16.01 -12.87
N SER A 26 3.22 14.69 -12.99
CA SER A 26 3.48 14.01 -14.27
C SER A 26 2.21 13.57 -15.02
N ASP A 27 1.18 13.12 -14.30
CA ASP A 27 -0.09 12.66 -14.88
C ASP A 27 -1.26 13.00 -13.94
N PRO A 28 -2.26 13.78 -14.38
CA PRO A 28 -3.46 14.10 -13.60
C PRO A 28 -4.23 12.86 -13.09
N ALA A 29 -4.10 11.70 -13.73
CA ALA A 29 -4.73 10.46 -13.28
C ALA A 29 -4.31 10.07 -11.85
N TRP A 30 -3.10 10.44 -11.41
CA TRP A 30 -2.62 10.19 -10.05
C TRP A 30 -3.40 10.95 -8.96
N GLN A 31 -4.17 11.99 -9.32
CA GLN A 31 -5.02 12.70 -8.38
C GLN A 31 -6.17 11.82 -7.84
N GLU A 32 -6.63 10.84 -8.62
CA GLU A 32 -7.68 9.92 -8.14
C GLU A 32 -7.14 8.97 -7.07
N GLU A 33 -5.85 8.59 -7.15
CA GLU A 33 -5.19 7.74 -6.15
C GLU A 33 -5.10 8.42 -4.78
N MET A 34 -5.12 9.75 -4.72
CA MET A 34 -5.20 10.52 -3.45
C MET A 34 -6.56 10.41 -2.76
N ARG A 35 -7.63 10.07 -3.51
CA ARG A 35 -8.99 9.91 -2.98
C ARG A 35 -9.34 8.46 -2.73
N ARG A 36 -8.86 7.55 -3.58
CA ARG A 36 -9.15 6.12 -3.53
C ARG A 36 -7.87 5.35 -3.84
N PRO A 37 -7.14 4.89 -2.82
CA PRO A 37 -5.92 4.12 -3.03
C PRO A 37 -6.28 2.78 -3.70
N MET A 38 -5.64 2.52 -4.83
CA MET A 38 -5.73 1.25 -5.55
C MET A 38 -4.82 0.19 -4.92
N PHE A 39 -3.70 0.59 -4.32
CA PHE A 39 -2.70 -0.35 -3.82
C PHE A 39 -2.60 -0.38 -2.30
N LEU A 40 -2.53 -1.60 -1.77
CA LEU A 40 -2.16 -1.91 -0.39
C LEU A 40 -0.83 -2.63 -0.36
N LEU A 41 0.17 -2.02 0.27
CA LEU A 41 1.50 -2.56 0.47
C LEU A 41 1.60 -3.17 1.87
N VAL A 42 2.01 -4.44 1.93
CA VAL A 42 2.16 -5.18 3.19
C VAL A 42 3.57 -5.75 3.26
N SER A 43 4.28 -5.45 4.35
CA SER A 43 5.51 -6.12 4.72
C SER A 43 5.21 -7.10 5.84
N ALA A 44 5.58 -8.36 5.64
CA ALA A 44 5.40 -9.42 6.62
C ALA A 44 6.60 -10.38 6.57
N VAL A 45 6.96 -10.94 7.71
CA VAL A 45 8.02 -11.95 7.84
C VAL A 45 7.41 -13.24 8.36
N LYS A 46 7.89 -14.38 7.86
CA LYS A 46 7.45 -15.66 8.39
C LYS A 46 8.07 -15.85 9.78
N LYS A 47 7.26 -16.25 10.76
CA LYS A 47 7.76 -16.67 12.07
C LYS A 47 8.52 -18.00 11.98
#